data_AF-A0A3M1KSF0-F1
#
_entry.id   AF-A0A3M1KSF0-F1
#
_cell.length_a   1.000
_cell.length_b   1.000
_cell.length_c   1.000
_cell.angle_alpha   90.00
_cell.angle_beta   90.00
_cell.angle_gamma   90.00
#
_symmetry.space_group_name_H-M   'P 1'
#
loop_
_entity.id
_entity.type
_entity.pdbx_description
1 polymer ?
#
loop_
_entity_poly.entity_id
_entity_poly.type
_entity_poly.pdbx_seq_one_letter_code
_entity_poly.pdbx_strand_id
1 'polypeptide(L)'
;MKKLITFLLGTTLLFSTVACDEARTSADAPDSVEDDAVVEDPKQVEETFEDATSEVRQDQLNSDIRAREQRNDLFGDQNKRDDSDLESEIRAKLEANIPRSKLTVDAEDGNVKIVGTVPSQKEYESIKPLAKEI
;
A
#
# COMPACT_ATOMS: atom_id res chain seq x y z
N MET A 1 -34.03 -2.21 48.78
CA MET A 1 -33.92 -2.02 47.32
C MET A 1 -32.58 -1.35 47.03
N LYS A 2 -31.57 -2.13 46.66
CA LYS A 2 -30.16 -1.69 46.62
C LYS A 2 -29.43 -2.53 45.56
N LYS A 3 -29.87 -2.41 44.30
CA LYS A 3 -29.38 -3.22 43.17
C LYS A 3 -29.40 -2.46 41.83
N LEU A 4 -29.27 -1.13 41.83
CA LEU A 4 -29.33 -0.35 40.58
C LEU A 4 -28.10 0.54 40.32
N ILE A 5 -27.08 0.54 41.19
CA ILE A 5 -25.93 1.46 41.06
C ILE A 5 -24.73 0.82 40.36
N THR A 6 -24.67 -0.51 40.22
CA THR A 6 -23.46 -1.19 39.72
C THR A 6 -23.42 -1.35 38.19
N PHE A 7 -24.42 -0.87 37.44
CA PHE A 7 -24.48 -1.10 35.98
C PHE A 7 -24.02 0.09 35.12
N LEU A 8 -23.60 1.21 35.71
CA LEU A 8 -23.27 2.44 34.99
C LEU A 8 -21.78 2.79 34.96
N LEU A 9 -20.90 1.83 35.25
CA LEU A 9 -19.44 2.01 35.23
C LEU A 9 -18.73 0.99 34.34
N GLY A 10 -19.34 0.69 33.19
CA GLY A 10 -18.85 -0.31 32.25
C GLY A 10 -19.01 0.14 30.80
N THR A 11 -18.80 1.43 30.51
CA THR A 11 -18.53 1.86 29.14
C THR A 11 -17.11 1.43 28.81
N THR A 12 -16.99 0.16 28.41
CA THR A 12 -15.89 -0.36 27.63
C THR A 12 -15.61 0.62 26.50
N LEU A 13 -14.44 1.26 26.54
CA LEU A 13 -13.83 1.80 25.33
C LEU A 13 -13.60 0.59 24.41
N LEU A 14 -14.57 0.31 23.55
CA LEU A 14 -14.38 -0.50 22.37
C LEU A 14 -13.48 0.34 21.46
N PHE A 15 -12.17 0.22 21.66
CA PHE A 15 -11.23 0.53 20.60
C PHE A 15 -11.55 -0.44 19.47
N SER A 16 -12.37 0.00 18.52
CA SER A 16 -12.36 -0.58 17.18
C SER A 16 -10.92 -0.44 16.71
N THR A 17 -10.19 -1.54 16.66
CA THR A 17 -8.95 -1.63 15.90
C THR A 17 -9.34 -1.38 14.46
N VAL A 18 -9.26 -0.12 14.04
CA VAL A 18 -9.04 0.19 12.63
C VAL A 18 -7.70 -0.46 12.33
N ALA A 19 -7.74 -1.66 11.74
CA ALA A 19 -6.59 -2.17 11.01
C ALA A 19 -6.28 -1.08 9.99
N CYS A 20 -5.06 -0.55 10.02
CA CYS A 20 -4.63 0.37 8.98
C CYS A 20 -4.81 -0.35 7.65
N ASP A 21 -5.54 0.28 6.72
CA ASP A 21 -5.67 -0.19 5.33
C ASP A 21 -4.27 -0.46 4.76
N GLU A 22 -4.10 -1.60 4.10
CA GLU A 22 -2.92 -1.92 3.29
C GLU A 22 -2.70 -0.85 2.20
N ALA A 23 -1.45 -0.71 1.75
CA ALA A 23 -1.03 0.34 0.83
C ALA A 23 -1.46 0.01 -0.60
N ARG A 24 -2.40 0.81 -1.11
CA ARG A 24 -3.02 0.63 -2.43
C ARG A 24 -2.57 1.66 -3.46
N THR A 25 -2.25 1.22 -4.68
CA THR A 25 -1.88 2.12 -5.80
C THR A 25 -3.08 2.85 -6.41
N SER A 26 -4.30 2.37 -6.15
CA SER A 26 -5.54 3.03 -6.53
C SER A 26 -6.66 2.68 -5.57
N ALA A 27 -7.73 3.49 -5.55
CA ALA A 27 -8.91 3.21 -4.73
C ALA A 27 -9.64 1.91 -5.13
N ASP A 28 -9.48 1.48 -6.39
CA ASP A 28 -10.07 0.25 -6.93
C ASP A 28 -9.15 -0.98 -6.80
N ALA A 29 -7.99 -0.85 -6.13
CA ALA A 29 -7.15 -1.99 -5.82
C ALA A 29 -7.78 -2.88 -4.74
N PRO A 30 -7.47 -4.19 -4.70
CA PRO A 30 -8.01 -5.10 -3.69
C PRO A 30 -7.85 -4.57 -2.27
N ASP A 31 -8.85 -4.74 -1.41
CA ASP A 31 -8.77 -4.23 -0.04
C ASP A 31 -7.87 -5.08 0.89
N SER A 32 -7.29 -6.19 0.40
CA SER A 32 -6.35 -7.02 1.16
C SER A 32 -5.45 -7.86 0.24
N VAL A 33 -4.42 -8.49 0.82
CA VAL A 33 -3.53 -9.46 0.16
C VAL A 33 -3.87 -10.92 0.47
N GLU A 34 -5.01 -11.17 1.10
CA GLU A 34 -5.46 -12.51 1.48
C GLU A 34 -5.91 -13.35 0.26
N ASP A 35 -6.00 -14.67 0.44
CA ASP A 35 -6.24 -15.64 -0.66
C ASP A 35 -7.57 -15.43 -1.43
N ASP A 36 -8.53 -14.69 -0.87
CA ASP A 36 -9.82 -14.35 -1.46
C ASP A 36 -9.87 -12.96 -2.13
N ALA A 37 -8.73 -12.25 -2.21
CA ALA A 37 -8.62 -10.96 -2.88
C ALA A 37 -9.06 -11.06 -4.35
N VAL A 38 -10.01 -10.20 -4.72
CA VAL A 38 -10.59 -10.16 -6.06
C VAL A 38 -9.63 -9.44 -7.01
N VAL A 39 -9.06 -10.19 -7.96
CA VAL A 39 -8.19 -9.64 -9.01
C VAL A 39 -9.00 -9.46 -10.29
N GLU A 40 -9.11 -8.22 -10.77
CA GLU A 40 -9.88 -7.89 -11.98
C GLU A 40 -9.16 -8.27 -13.28
N ASP A 41 -9.91 -8.41 -14.38
CA ASP A 41 -9.33 -8.62 -15.72
C ASP A 41 -8.46 -7.41 -16.09
N PRO A 42 -7.20 -7.61 -16.55
CA PRO A 42 -6.33 -6.54 -17.04
C PRO A 42 -6.98 -5.57 -18.04
N LYS A 43 -7.95 -6.03 -18.82
CA LYS A 43 -8.71 -5.20 -19.77
C LYS A 43 -9.64 -4.18 -19.09
N GLN A 44 -9.99 -4.39 -17.83
CA GLN A 44 -10.84 -3.48 -17.04
C GLN A 44 -10.03 -2.36 -16.37
N VAL A 45 -8.70 -2.37 -16.48
CA VAL A 45 -7.80 -1.35 -15.93
C VAL A 45 -7.77 -0.06 -16.78
N GLU A 46 -8.79 0.18 -17.62
CA GLU A 46 -8.94 1.40 -18.43
C GLU A 46 -9.37 2.62 -17.62
N GLU A 47 -10.06 2.44 -16.48
CA GLU A 47 -10.59 3.57 -15.69
C GLU A 47 -9.53 4.31 -14.84
N THR A 48 -8.38 3.72 -14.52
CA THR A 48 -7.30 4.39 -13.76
C THR A 48 -6.45 5.36 -14.60
N PHE A 49 -6.80 5.62 -15.86
CA PHE A 49 -5.98 6.41 -16.78
C PHE A 49 -5.82 7.89 -16.37
N GLU A 50 -6.84 8.51 -15.79
CA GLU A 50 -6.78 9.93 -15.40
C GLU A 50 -5.83 10.15 -14.22
N ASP A 51 -5.90 9.34 -13.16
CA ASP A 51 -4.96 9.39 -12.03
C ASP A 51 -3.53 9.01 -12.47
N ALA A 52 -3.41 8.01 -13.36
CA ALA A 52 -2.16 7.55 -13.93
C ALA A 52 -1.41 8.60 -14.77
N THR A 53 -2.12 9.57 -15.35
CA THR A 53 -1.55 10.56 -16.29
C THR A 53 -1.26 11.92 -15.68
N SER A 54 -1.57 12.12 -14.40
CA SER A 54 -1.26 13.37 -13.70
C SER A 54 0.26 13.53 -13.52
N GLU A 55 0.87 14.39 -14.33
CA GLU A 55 2.30 14.74 -14.21
C GLU A 55 2.64 15.27 -12.81
N VAL A 56 1.74 16.06 -12.21
CA VAL A 56 1.93 16.61 -10.86
C VAL A 56 1.98 15.49 -9.81
N ARG A 57 1.09 14.48 -9.91
CA ARG A 57 1.08 13.32 -9.01
C ARG A 57 2.39 12.53 -9.17
N GLN A 58 2.84 12.32 -10.41
CA GLN A 58 4.07 11.61 -10.72
C GLN A 58 5.31 12.33 -10.17
N ASP A 59 5.39 13.65 -10.34
CA ASP A 59 6.49 14.45 -9.80
C ASP A 59 6.51 14.43 -8.27
N GLN A 60 5.33 14.49 -7.64
CA GLN A 60 5.21 14.36 -6.18
C GLN A 60 5.68 13.00 -5.68
N LEU A 61 5.24 11.90 -6.32
CA LEU A 61 5.68 10.54 -6.00
C LEU A 61 7.20 10.39 -6.15
N ASN A 62 7.74 10.77 -7.30
CA ASN A 62 9.17 10.65 -7.59
C ASN A 62 10.03 11.51 -6.66
N SER A 63 9.53 12.67 -6.25
CA SER A 63 10.18 13.54 -5.27
C SER A 63 10.19 12.91 -3.87
N ASP A 64 9.05 12.37 -3.41
CA ASP A 64 8.95 11.73 -2.09
C ASP A 64 9.81 10.47 -2.00
N ILE A 65 9.74 9.58 -3.00
CA ILE A 65 10.59 8.38 -3.09
C ILE A 65 12.06 8.77 -3.00
N ARG A 66 12.50 9.74 -3.82
CA ARG A 66 13.89 10.20 -3.80
C ARG A 66 14.30 10.76 -2.45
N ALA A 67 13.44 11.55 -1.82
CA ALA A 67 13.73 12.12 -0.51
C ALA A 67 13.81 11.05 0.59
N ARG A 68 12.95 10.02 0.54
CA ARG A 68 12.97 8.87 1.45
C ARG A 68 14.25 8.05 1.29
N GLU A 69 14.57 7.67 0.07
CA GLU A 69 15.81 6.92 -0.23
C GLU A 69 17.05 7.70 0.19
N GLN A 70 17.13 8.99 -0.10
CA GLN A 70 18.25 9.83 0.34
C GLN A 70 18.37 9.93 1.87
N ARG A 71 17.24 10.00 2.60
CA ARG A 71 17.28 10.00 4.07
C ARG A 71 17.72 8.64 4.61
N ASN A 72 17.25 7.56 4.00
CA ASN A 72 17.63 6.20 4.37
C ASN A 72 19.13 5.98 4.12
N ASP A 73 19.67 6.42 2.98
CA ASP A 73 21.09 6.33 2.64
C ASP A 73 22.01 7.11 3.60
N LEU A 74 21.54 8.25 4.12
CA LEU A 74 22.36 9.12 4.99
C LEU A 74 22.31 8.72 6.47
N PHE A 75 21.14 8.29 6.94
CA PHE A 75 20.86 8.15 8.38
C PHE A 75 20.14 6.85 8.77
N GLY A 76 19.62 6.10 7.79
CA GLY A 76 18.89 4.85 8.02
C GLY A 76 19.80 3.63 8.12
N ASP A 77 19.28 2.55 8.70
CA ASP A 77 19.90 1.24 8.61
C ASP A 77 19.37 0.55 7.35
N GLN A 78 20.21 0.41 6.33
CA GLN A 78 19.81 -0.24 5.07
C GLN A 78 19.36 -1.70 5.24
N ASN A 79 19.63 -2.33 6.39
CA ASN A 79 19.19 -3.69 6.68
C ASN A 79 17.90 -3.74 7.51
N LYS A 80 17.34 -2.59 7.89
CA LYS A 80 16.16 -2.52 8.74
C LYS A 80 15.25 -1.39 8.30
N ARG A 81 14.15 -1.75 7.66
CA ARG A 81 13.00 -0.88 7.43
C ARG A 81 11.83 -1.35 8.29
N ASP A 82 11.07 -0.40 8.79
CA ASP A 82 9.78 -0.70 9.41
C ASP A 82 8.80 -1.14 8.32
N ASP A 83 7.95 -2.11 8.64
CA ASP A 83 7.03 -2.74 7.69
C ASP A 83 6.16 -1.72 6.94
N SER A 84 5.58 -0.75 7.67
CA SER A 84 4.76 0.31 7.08
C SER A 84 5.53 1.24 6.13
N ASP A 85 6.82 1.45 6.38
CA ASP A 85 7.67 2.24 5.49
C ASP A 85 7.98 1.46 4.22
N LEU A 86 8.33 0.17 4.34
CA LEU A 86 8.57 -0.72 3.21
C LEU A 86 7.33 -0.83 2.30
N GLU A 87 6.16 -1.02 2.90
CA GLU A 87 4.87 -1.08 2.22
C GLU A 87 4.58 0.22 1.44
N SER A 88 4.76 1.37 2.11
CA SER A 88 4.51 2.69 1.53
C SER A 88 5.49 3.03 0.39
N GLU A 89 6.76 2.67 0.52
CA GLU A 89 7.81 2.92 -0.46
C GLU A 89 7.63 2.04 -1.69
N ILE A 90 7.33 0.75 -1.50
CA ILE A 90 7.04 -0.17 -2.60
C ILE A 90 5.77 0.28 -3.33
N ARG A 91 4.68 0.61 -2.62
CA ARG A 91 3.46 1.17 -3.25
C ARG A 91 3.79 2.39 -4.10
N ALA A 92 4.53 3.36 -3.54
CA ALA A 92 4.89 4.58 -4.27
C ALA A 92 5.75 4.28 -5.51
N LYS A 93 6.72 3.37 -5.39
CA LYS A 93 7.58 2.93 -6.50
C LYS A 93 6.78 2.28 -7.61
N LEU A 94 5.84 1.40 -7.27
CA LEU A 94 4.96 0.74 -8.23
C LEU A 94 4.00 1.73 -8.89
N GLU A 95 3.41 2.65 -8.14
CA GLU A 95 2.53 3.70 -8.70
C GLU A 95 3.29 4.65 -9.65
N ALA A 96 4.54 4.97 -9.34
CA ALA A 96 5.36 5.84 -10.20
C ALA A 96 5.76 5.17 -11.53
N ASN A 97 5.90 3.84 -11.56
CA ASN A 97 6.41 3.09 -12.72
C ASN A 97 5.33 2.28 -13.45
N ILE A 98 4.22 1.98 -12.78
CA ILE A 98 3.04 1.28 -13.33
C ILE A 98 1.79 2.08 -12.95
N PRO A 99 1.60 3.28 -13.52
CA PRO A 99 0.63 4.26 -13.01
C PRO A 99 -0.82 3.80 -13.05
N ARG A 100 -1.16 2.87 -13.95
CA ARG A 100 -2.50 2.32 -14.09
C ARG A 100 -2.75 1.10 -13.19
N SER A 101 -1.75 0.64 -12.45
CA SER A 101 -1.87 -0.57 -11.64
C SER A 101 -2.91 -0.43 -10.54
N LYS A 102 -3.62 -1.53 -10.27
CA LYS A 102 -4.54 -1.70 -9.15
C LYS A 102 -3.92 -2.73 -8.21
N LEU A 103 -2.89 -2.33 -7.47
CA LEU A 103 -2.07 -3.21 -6.64
C LEU A 103 -2.19 -2.82 -5.17
N THR A 104 -2.22 -3.84 -4.34
CA THR A 104 -2.21 -3.76 -2.88
C THR A 104 -0.93 -4.39 -2.40
N VAL A 105 -0.20 -3.66 -1.56
CA VAL A 105 1.09 -4.06 -1.01
C VAL A 105 0.91 -4.26 0.48
N ASP A 106 1.40 -5.39 0.96
CA ASP A 106 1.52 -5.71 2.37
C ASP A 106 2.96 -6.13 2.64
N ALA A 107 3.52 -5.67 3.75
CA ALA A 107 4.88 -5.99 4.15
C ALA A 107 4.89 -6.43 5.62
N GLU A 108 5.49 -7.58 5.91
CA GLU A 108 5.62 -8.11 7.27
C GLU A 108 6.98 -8.80 7.44
N ASP A 109 7.77 -8.34 8.42
CA ASP A 109 9.12 -8.83 8.69
C ASP A 109 10.02 -8.84 7.43
N GLY A 110 9.87 -7.82 6.57
CA GLY A 110 10.58 -7.71 5.29
C GLY A 110 10.12 -8.67 4.19
N ASN A 111 9.06 -9.46 4.42
CA ASN A 111 8.38 -10.22 3.38
C ASN A 111 7.29 -9.36 2.76
N VAL A 112 7.24 -9.30 1.43
CA VAL A 112 6.29 -8.44 0.72
C VAL A 112 5.33 -9.30 -0.09
N LYS A 113 4.03 -9.08 0.12
CA LYS A 113 2.94 -9.62 -0.69
C LYS A 113 2.38 -8.50 -1.55
N ILE A 114 2.13 -8.81 -2.82
CA ILE A 114 1.56 -7.86 -3.78
C ILE A 114 0.45 -8.58 -4.52
N VAL A 115 -0.76 -8.05 -4.43
CA VAL A 115 -1.95 -8.62 -5.06
C VAL A 115 -2.65 -7.56 -5.90
N GLY A 116 -3.21 -7.96 -7.03
CA GLY A 116 -4.02 -7.11 -7.88
C GLY A 116 -3.67 -7.21 -9.35
N THR A 117 -3.99 -6.15 -10.11
CA THR A 117 -4.00 -6.18 -11.58
C THR A 117 -3.07 -5.13 -12.16
N VAL A 118 -2.38 -5.50 -13.25
CA VAL A 118 -1.58 -4.60 -14.08
C VAL A 118 -2.03 -4.66 -15.54
N PRO A 119 -1.82 -3.58 -16.32
CA PRO A 119 -2.31 -3.51 -17.71
C PRO A 119 -1.65 -4.51 -18.68
N SER A 120 -0.44 -5.00 -18.39
CA SER A 120 0.31 -5.86 -19.30
C SER A 120 1.28 -6.81 -18.59
N GLN A 121 1.68 -7.86 -19.32
CA GLN A 121 2.71 -8.81 -18.87
C GLN A 121 4.06 -8.13 -18.60
N LYS A 122 4.41 -7.10 -19.38
CA LYS A 122 5.65 -6.33 -19.18
C LYS A 122 5.64 -5.61 -17.84
N GLU A 123 4.51 -5.02 -17.46
CA GLU A 123 4.36 -4.33 -16.18
C GLU A 123 4.39 -5.35 -15.03
N TYR A 124 3.73 -6.50 -15.19
CA TYR A 124 3.80 -7.60 -14.22
C TYR A 124 5.25 -8.03 -13.94
N GLU A 125 6.05 -8.21 -14.98
CA GLU A 125 7.46 -8.58 -14.87
C GLU A 125 8.32 -7.50 -14.19
N SER A 126 7.88 -6.24 -14.23
CA SER A 126 8.57 -5.13 -13.57
C SER A 126 8.29 -4.99 -12.07
N ILE A 127 7.22 -5.61 -11.55
CA ILE A 127 6.83 -5.50 -10.13
C ILE A 127 7.99 -5.95 -9.21
N LYS A 128 8.50 -7.16 -9.44
CA LYS A 128 9.57 -7.75 -8.61
C LYS A 128 10.87 -6.95 -8.61
N PRO A 129 11.45 -6.55 -9.75
CA PRO A 129 12.66 -5.73 -9.73
C PRO A 129 12.41 -4.36 -9.08
N LEU A 130 11.28 -3.70 -9.35
CA LEU A 130 10.95 -2.41 -8.73
C LEU A 130 10.84 -2.50 -7.20
N ALA A 131 10.16 -3.54 -6.70
CA ALA A 131 10.02 -3.77 -5.26
C ALA A 131 11.36 -4.08 -4.55
N LYS A 132 12.35 -4.59 -5.29
CA LYS A 132 13.69 -4.92 -4.75
C LYS A 132 14.70 -3.77 -4.80
N GLU A 133 14.35 -2.67 -5.47
CA GLU A 133 15.16 -1.45 -5.45
C GLU A 133 14.97 -0.64 -4.17
N ILE A 134 13.92 -0.95 -3.41
CA ILE A 134 13.69 -0.49 -2.04
C ILE A 134 14.43 -1.44 -1.12
#